data_AF-A0A8C6RSJ3-F1
#
_entry.id   AF-A0A8C6RSJ3-F1
#
_cell.length_a   1.000
_cell.length_b   1.000
_cell.length_c   1.000
_cell.angle_alpha   90.00
_cell.angle_beta   90.00
_cell.angle_gamma   90.00
#
_symmetry.space_group_name_H-M   'P 1'
#
loop_
_entity.id
_entity.type
_entity.pdbx_description
1 polymer ?
#
loop_
_entity_poly.entity_id
_entity_poly.type
_entity_poly.pdbx_seq_one_letter_code
_entity_poly.pdbx_strand_id
1 'polypeptide(L)'
;KMKFMVLITIGLTVLLGVQAMPSNRLSCYRKMLKDRNCHNLPEGRADLTQIDINIQHHFWDGKGCEMICYCNFSELLCCPKDIFFGPEISFVIPCDNH
;
A
#
# COMPACT_ATOMS: atom_id res chain seq x y z
N LYS A 1 -34.20 -4.88 33.89
CA LYS A 1 -34.47 -5.64 32.64
C LYS A 1 -34.37 -4.75 31.41
N MET A 2 -35.19 -3.70 31.25
CA MET A 2 -35.16 -2.82 30.07
C MET A 2 -33.81 -2.10 29.82
N LYS A 3 -33.17 -1.60 30.89
CA LYS A 3 -31.84 -0.95 30.81
C LYS A 3 -30.74 -1.85 30.23
N PHE A 4 -30.84 -3.16 30.47
CA PHE A 4 -29.85 -4.13 30.00
C PHE A 4 -30.03 -4.41 28.50
N MET A 5 -31.29 -4.46 28.04
CA MET A 5 -31.59 -4.61 26.62
C MET A 5 -31.13 -3.41 25.80
N VAL A 6 -31.30 -2.19 26.35
CA VAL A 6 -30.81 -0.94 25.73
C VAL A 6 -29.29 -0.95 25.58
N LEU A 7 -28.56 -1.41 26.60
CA LEU A 7 -27.10 -1.54 26.54
C LEU A 7 -26.65 -2.55 25.49
N ILE A 8 -27.36 -3.69 25.37
CA ILE A 8 -27.07 -4.70 24.34
C ILE A 8 -27.30 -4.13 22.94
N THR A 9 -28.41 -3.41 22.73
CA THR A 9 -28.70 -2.82 21.42
C THR A 9 -27.68 -1.74 21.04
N ILE A 10 -27.27 -0.89 21.99
CA ILE A 10 -26.25 0.14 21.74
C ILE A 10 -24.90 -0.53 21.44
N GLY A 11 -24.52 -1.55 22.20
CA GLY A 11 -23.30 -2.32 21.97
C GLY A 11 -23.27 -2.97 20.58
N LEU A 12 -24.38 -3.58 20.15
CA LEU A 12 -24.51 -4.17 18.82
C LEU A 12 -24.38 -3.13 17.71
N THR A 13 -25.01 -1.96 17.86
CA THR A 13 -24.93 -0.89 16.84
C THR A 13 -23.51 -0.34 16.70
N VAL A 14 -22.75 -0.25 17.81
CA VAL A 14 -21.35 0.17 17.77
C VAL A 14 -20.49 -0.88 17.08
N LEU A 15 -20.67 -2.17 17.40
CA LEU A 15 -19.95 -3.28 16.75
C LEU A 15 -20.21 -3.34 15.23
N LEU A 16 -21.45 -3.12 14.80
CA LEU A 16 -21.81 -3.07 13.38
C LEU A 16 -21.25 -1.83 12.67
N GLY A 17 -21.14 -0.70 13.38
CA GLY A 17 -20.54 0.53 12.85
C GLY A 17 -19.03 0.41 12.60
N VAL A 18 -18.31 -0.42 13.37
CA VAL A 18 -16.86 -0.66 13.19
C VAL A 18 -16.56 -1.44 11.90
N GLN A 19 -17.46 -2.33 11.45
CA GLN A 19 -17.27 -3.07 10.20
C GLN A 19 -17.48 -2.22 8.93
N ALA A 20 -18.15 -1.07 9.06
CA ALA A 20 -18.42 -0.15 7.96
C ALA A 20 -17.48 1.07 7.95
N MET A 21 -16.49 1.13 8.86
CA MET A 21 -15.45 2.14 8.76
C MET A 21 -14.69 1.92 7.46
N PRO A 22 -14.52 2.95 6.61
CA PRO A 22 -13.62 2.82 5.49
C PRO A 22 -12.27 2.45 6.08
N SER A 23 -11.80 1.23 5.77
CA SER A 23 -10.36 0.95 5.79
C SER A 23 -9.70 2.16 5.14
N ASN A 24 -8.65 2.72 5.74
CA ASN A 24 -7.80 3.71 5.07
C ASN A 24 -7.32 3.06 3.77
N ARG A 25 -8.13 3.14 2.71
CA ARG A 25 -7.81 2.59 1.41
C ARG A 25 -6.79 3.56 0.91
N LEU A 26 -5.54 3.15 1.08
CA LEU A 26 -4.41 3.75 0.42
C LEU A 26 -4.82 3.97 -1.04
N SER A 27 -4.56 5.15 -1.58
CA SER A 27 -4.92 5.49 -2.94
C SER A 27 -3.67 5.58 -3.79
N CYS A 28 -3.85 5.48 -5.11
CA CYS A 28 -2.77 5.76 -6.03
C CYS A 28 -2.32 7.21 -5.89
N TYR A 29 -1.02 7.44 -5.86
CA TYR A 29 -0.43 8.77 -5.83
C TYR A 29 0.85 8.83 -6.69
N ARG A 30 1.22 10.04 -7.10
CA ARG A 30 2.42 10.31 -7.90
C ARG A 30 3.45 11.07 -7.07
N LYS A 31 4.72 10.67 -7.13
CA LYS A 31 5.84 11.29 -6.41
C LYS A 31 6.94 11.66 -7.39
N MET A 32 7.32 12.94 -7.41
CA MET A 32 8.44 13.44 -8.23
C MET A 32 9.77 13.22 -7.49
N LEU A 33 10.79 12.73 -8.20
CA LEU A 33 12.12 12.54 -7.65
C LEU A 33 13.03 13.71 -8.01
N LYS A 34 13.74 14.24 -7.00
CA LYS A 34 14.67 15.36 -7.16
C LYS A 34 15.81 15.06 -8.15
N ASP A 35 16.31 13.82 -8.17
CA ASP A 35 17.47 13.40 -8.99
C ASP A 35 17.12 12.90 -10.40
N ARG A 36 15.87 13.12 -10.85
CA ARG A 36 15.40 12.91 -12.24
C ARG A 36 15.54 11.51 -12.83
N ASN A 37 16.06 10.52 -12.10
CA ASN A 37 16.17 9.15 -12.60
C ASN A 37 16.00 8.12 -11.47
N CYS A 38 14.83 7.49 -11.38
CA CYS A 38 14.62 6.36 -10.47
C CYS A 38 15.20 5.03 -10.97
N HIS A 39 15.73 4.96 -12.19
CA HIS A 39 16.40 3.74 -12.66
C HIS A 39 17.76 3.53 -11.99
N ASN A 40 18.38 4.61 -11.51
CA ASN A 40 19.65 4.59 -10.80
C ASN A 40 19.46 4.92 -9.32
N LEU A 41 18.32 4.55 -8.71
CA LEU A 41 18.12 4.76 -7.28
C LEU A 41 19.30 4.10 -6.55
N PRO A 42 20.18 4.87 -5.87
CA PRO A 42 21.17 4.25 -5.02
C PRO A 42 20.42 3.46 -3.96
N GLU A 43 20.88 2.23 -3.69
CA GLU A 43 20.45 1.48 -2.51
C GLU A 43 20.41 2.45 -1.30
N GLY A 44 19.23 2.63 -0.69
CA GLY A 44 19.11 3.47 0.50
C GLY A 44 18.45 4.85 0.33
N ARG A 45 17.50 5.04 -0.59
CA ARG A 45 16.39 5.95 -0.24
C ARG A 45 15.60 5.26 0.87
N ALA A 46 15.62 5.82 2.07
CA ALA A 46 15.16 5.18 3.31
C ALA A 46 13.74 4.57 3.29
N ASP A 47 12.94 4.94 2.29
CA ASP A 47 11.55 4.51 2.16
C ASP A 47 11.27 3.71 0.87
N LEU A 48 12.25 3.41 0.01
CA LEU A 48 12.00 2.61 -1.20
C LEU A 48 12.87 1.34 -1.20
N THR A 49 12.22 0.19 -1.25
CA THR A 49 12.89 -1.12 -1.26
C THR A 49 12.63 -1.81 -2.58
N GLN A 50 13.67 -2.34 -3.23
CA GLN A 50 13.48 -3.10 -4.46
C GLN A 50 12.71 -4.39 -4.17
N ILE A 51 11.78 -4.72 -5.07
CA ILE A 51 10.92 -5.89 -4.92
C ILE A 51 11.68 -7.19 -5.20
N ASP A 52 12.32 -7.25 -6.37
CA ASP A 52 13.09 -8.40 -6.85
C ASP A 52 14.06 -7.93 -7.94
N ILE A 53 15.12 -8.69 -8.21
CA ILE A 53 16.10 -8.39 -9.27
C ILE A 53 15.51 -8.52 -10.69
N ASN A 54 14.49 -9.35 -10.86
CA ASN A 54 13.83 -9.62 -12.14
C ASN A 54 12.66 -8.66 -12.40
N ILE A 55 12.10 -8.05 -11.34
CA ILE A 55 11.02 -7.08 -11.46
C ILE A 55 11.63 -5.68 -11.50
N GLN A 56 12.09 -5.29 -12.68
CA GLN A 56 12.72 -3.99 -12.88
C GLN A 56 11.72 -2.86 -12.66
N HIS A 57 12.22 -1.72 -12.18
CA HIS A 57 11.47 -0.46 -12.03
C HIS A 57 10.31 -0.49 -11.03
N HIS A 58 10.15 -1.57 -10.25
CA HIS A 58 9.13 -1.66 -9.19
C HIS A 58 9.77 -1.72 -7.80
N PHE A 59 9.16 -0.98 -6.87
CA PHE A 59 9.67 -0.78 -5.52
C PHE A 59 8.54 -0.83 -4.50
N TRP A 60 8.79 -1.33 -3.30
CA TRP A 60 7.94 -1.12 -2.14
C TRP A 60 8.18 0.29 -1.57
N ASP A 61 7.11 0.96 -1.15
CA ASP A 61 7.18 2.25 -0.44
C ASP A 61 6.89 2.09 1.05
N GLY A 62 7.86 2.48 1.87
CA GLY A 62 7.84 2.41 3.32
C GLY A 62 8.14 1.01 3.87
N LYS A 63 7.62 0.78 5.08
CA LYS A 63 7.70 -0.50 5.79
C LYS A 63 6.35 -1.20 5.68
N GLY A 64 6.37 -2.49 5.36
CA GLY A 64 5.17 -3.27 5.11
C GLY A 64 4.74 -3.13 3.66
N CYS A 65 4.63 -4.26 2.99
CA CYS A 65 4.36 -4.37 1.55
C CYS A 65 2.90 -4.04 1.21
N GLU A 66 2.51 -2.81 1.52
CA GLU A 66 1.18 -2.25 1.32
C GLU A 66 1.14 -1.44 0.03
N MET A 67 2.22 -0.71 -0.29
CA MET A 67 2.31 0.20 -1.43
C MET A 67 3.43 -0.20 -2.39
N ILE A 68 3.09 -0.40 -3.66
CA ILE A 68 4.03 -0.65 -4.76
C ILE A 68 4.14 0.62 -5.60
N CYS A 69 5.36 1.01 -5.94
CA CYS A 69 5.67 2.11 -6.84
C CYS A 69 6.32 1.60 -8.13
N TYR A 70 5.81 2.06 -9.26
CA TYR A 70 6.46 1.95 -10.57
C TYR A 70 7.26 3.21 -10.87
N CYS A 71 8.50 3.05 -11.30
CA CYS A 71 9.37 4.10 -11.78
C CYS A 71 9.12 4.38 -13.27
N ASN A 72 8.76 5.62 -13.56
CA ASN A 72 8.75 6.18 -14.91
C ASN A 72 9.73 7.36 -14.97
N PHE A 73 10.99 7.06 -15.25
CA PHE A 73 12.07 8.05 -15.39
C PHE A 73 12.27 8.93 -14.14
N SER A 74 11.66 10.10 -14.05
CA SER A 74 11.78 11.03 -12.91
C SER A 74 10.65 10.91 -11.90
N GLU A 75 9.73 9.98 -12.10
CA GLU A 75 8.47 9.92 -11.40
C GLU A 75 8.20 8.52 -10.86
N LEU A 76 7.55 8.45 -9.70
CA LEU A 76 7.02 7.23 -9.15
C LEU A 76 5.49 7.29 -9.15
N LEU A 77 4.86 6.23 -9.65
CA LEU A 77 3.43 5.98 -9.52
C LEU A 77 3.25 4.88 -8.48
N CYS A 78 2.73 5.24 -7.31
CA CYS A 78 2.58 4.35 -6.16
C CYS A 78 1.11 4.04 -5.91
N CYS A 79 0.74 2.77 -5.79
CA CYS A 79 -0.61 2.34 -5.44
C CYS A 79 -0.57 1.16 -4.48
N PRO A 80 -1.70 0.86 -3.83
CA PRO A 80 -1.83 -0.33 -3.02
C PRO A 80 -1.54 -1.60 -3.81
N LYS A 81 -0.94 -2.60 -3.17
CA LYS A 81 -0.62 -3.89 -3.80
C LYS A 81 -1.84 -4.64 -4.35
N ASP A 82 -3.03 -4.37 -3.81
CA ASP A 82 -4.28 -4.96 -4.26
C ASP A 82 -4.82 -4.31 -5.54
N ILE A 83 -4.19 -3.21 -6.01
CA ILE A 83 -4.45 -2.61 -7.31
C ILE A 83 -3.51 -3.21 -8.35
N PHE A 84 -4.10 -3.75 -9.42
CA PHE A 84 -3.39 -4.42 -10.50
C PHE A 84 -2.66 -3.41 -11.40
N PHE A 85 -1.33 -3.51 -11.48
CA PHE A 85 -0.49 -2.71 -12.36
C PHE A 85 -0.10 -3.48 -13.64
N GLY A 86 -1.02 -3.54 -14.61
CA GLY A 86 -0.71 -3.98 -15.98
C GLY A 86 -0.45 -5.49 -16.19
N PRO A 87 -0.36 -5.92 -17.46
CA PRO A 87 -0.48 -7.33 -17.86
C PRO A 87 0.68 -8.25 -17.43
N GLU A 88 1.84 -7.69 -17.04
CA GLU A 88 2.99 -8.48 -16.58
C GLU A 88 2.99 -8.75 -15.07
N ILE A 89 2.15 -8.06 -14.29
CA ILE A 89 2.19 -8.14 -12.82
C ILE A 89 0.97 -8.89 -12.30
N SER A 90 0.96 -10.20 -12.57
CA SER A 90 -0.02 -11.15 -12.03
C SER A 90 0.55 -12.07 -10.95
N PHE A 91 1.70 -11.72 -10.39
CA PHE A 91 2.39 -12.56 -9.43
C PHE A 91 2.21 -12.03 -8.01
N VAL A 92 2.01 -12.96 -7.06
CA VAL A 92 2.07 -12.68 -5.63
C VAL A 92 3.47 -12.16 -5.35
N ILE A 93 3.60 -10.84 -5.24
CA ILE A 93 4.89 -10.22 -4.99
C ILE A 93 5.32 -10.59 -3.57
N PRO A 94 6.47 -11.28 -3.40
CA PRO A 94 6.95 -11.64 -2.08
C PRO A 94 7.26 -10.39 -1.26
N CYS A 95 6.88 -10.44 0.00
CA CYS A 95 7.18 -9.41 0.99
C CYS A 95 8.14 -10.02 2.01
N ASP A 96 9.42 -9.68 1.91
CA ASP A 96 10.38 -10.07 2.94
C ASP A 96 10.21 -9.14 4.14
N ASN A 97 9.62 -9.69 5.21
CA ASN A 97 9.41 -9.01 6.50
C ASN A 97 10.71 -8.97 7.34
N HIS A 98 11.80 -8.43 6.79
CA HIS A 98 13.04 -8.23 7.55
C HIS A 98 13.10 -6.85 8.22
#